data_AF-A0A8D8FC03-F1
#
_entry.id   AF-A0A8D8FC03-F1
#
_cell.length_a   1.000
_cell.length_b   1.000
_cell.length_c   1.000
_cell.angle_alpha   90.00
_cell.angle_beta   90.00
_cell.angle_gamma   90.00
#
_symmetry.space_group_name_H-M   'P 1'
#
loop_
_entity.id
_entity.type
_entity.pdbx_description
1 polymer ?
#
loop_
_entity_poly.entity_id
_entity_poly.type
_entity_poly.pdbx_seq_one_letter_code
_entity_poly.pdbx_strand_id
1 'polypeptide(L)'
;FFHFFALCPQVESILLDDVKLVHAPSTMTFANLRHLDVSACFSVKPTLLHIFAHSPLLEHVRLTHMAEIDDELMRVLCQRANRLRKLELDQCVTLSDTSGEYIIEHCAAMEELRLYLNRLSPAMMQRLQRTQN
;
A
#
# COMPACT_ATOMS: atom_id res chain seq x y z
N PHE A 1 -6.23 -9.60 16.99
CA PHE A 1 -5.45 -8.57 16.28
C PHE A 1 -6.27 -7.27 16.09
N PHE A 2 -7.32 -7.23 15.26
CA PHE A 2 -8.08 -5.99 14.99
C PHE A 2 -8.91 -5.40 16.13
N HIS A 3 -9.18 -6.17 17.19
CA HIS A 3 -9.96 -5.69 18.34
C HIS A 3 -9.30 -4.49 19.05
N PHE A 4 -7.97 -4.40 19.04
CA PHE A 4 -7.23 -3.29 19.65
C PHE A 4 -7.44 -1.97 18.91
N PHE A 5 -7.51 -2.01 17.58
CA PHE A 5 -7.67 -0.80 16.78
C PHE A 5 -9.09 -0.24 16.84
N ALA A 6 -10.11 -1.08 17.09
CA ALA A 6 -11.47 -0.60 17.35
C ALA A 6 -11.56 0.30 18.60
N LEU A 7 -10.62 0.16 19.54
CA LEU A 7 -10.53 0.99 20.75
C LEU A 7 -9.74 2.30 20.51
N CYS A 8 -9.09 2.44 19.35
CA CYS A 8 -8.21 3.57 19.04
C CYS A 8 -8.64 4.23 17.71
N PRO A 9 -9.79 4.95 17.68
CA PRO A 9 -10.32 5.56 16.45
C PRO A 9 -9.43 6.67 15.85
N GLN A 10 -8.43 7.13 16.62
CA GLN A 10 -7.47 8.17 16.22
C GLN A 10 -6.12 7.57 15.79
N VAL A 11 -6.05 6.27 15.51
CA VAL A 11 -4.78 5.65 15.09
C VAL A 11 -4.31 6.26 13.77
N GLU A 12 -3.13 6.89 13.80
CA GLU A 12 -2.50 7.46 12.61
C GLU A 12 -1.46 6.54 11.98
N SER A 13 -0.96 5.55 12.73
CA SER A 13 0.13 4.68 12.28
C SER A 13 -0.07 3.24 12.73
N ILE A 14 0.05 2.32 11.79
CA ILE A 14 0.03 0.86 12.02
C ILE A 14 1.34 0.31 11.49
N LEU A 15 2.10 -0.34 12.36
CA LEU A 15 3.37 -0.99 12.02
C LEU A 15 3.31 -2.44 12.50
N LEU A 16 3.44 -3.37 11.55
CA LEU A 16 3.39 -4.81 11.79
C LEU A 16 4.46 -5.47 10.93
N ASP A 17 5.11 -6.47 11.50
CA ASP A 17 6.16 -7.23 10.83
C ASP A 17 5.98 -8.70 11.17
N ASP A 18 6.02 -9.55 10.15
CA ASP A 18 5.89 -11.02 10.27
C ASP A 18 4.61 -11.48 11.02
N VAL A 19 3.47 -10.84 10.73
CA VAL A 19 2.17 -11.15 11.36
C VAL A 19 1.17 -11.71 10.35
N LYS A 20 0.42 -12.75 10.74
CA LYS A 20 -0.78 -13.18 10.02
C LYS A 20 -1.90 -12.14 10.18
N LEU A 21 -2.29 -11.47 9.11
CA LEU A 21 -3.49 -10.62 9.14
C LEU A 21 -4.72 -11.49 8.90
N VAL A 22 -5.65 -11.45 9.87
CA VAL A 22 -7.00 -12.00 9.69
C VAL A 22 -7.91 -10.92 9.10
N HIS A 23 -9.09 -11.28 8.60
CA HIS A 23 -10.01 -10.31 8.00
C HIS A 23 -10.38 -9.21 9.01
N ALA A 24 -10.19 -7.94 8.65
CA ALA A 24 -10.68 -6.82 9.45
C ALA A 24 -12.23 -6.82 9.47
N PRO A 25 -12.89 -6.58 10.61
CA PRO A 25 -14.35 -6.47 10.64
C PRO A 25 -14.81 -5.39 9.66
N SER A 26 -15.84 -5.64 8.85
CA SER A 26 -16.33 -4.68 7.84
C SER A 26 -16.79 -3.35 8.43
N THR A 27 -17.13 -3.32 9.72
CA THR A 27 -17.53 -2.12 10.47
C THR A 27 -16.36 -1.23 10.88
N MET A 28 -15.14 -1.71 10.69
CA MET A 28 -13.94 -1.03 11.14
C MET A 28 -13.49 0.02 10.12
N THR A 29 -13.18 1.23 10.56
CA THR A 29 -12.66 2.28 9.68
C THR A 29 -11.30 2.78 10.17
N PHE A 30 -10.50 3.29 9.24
CA PHE A 30 -9.14 3.78 9.48
C PHE A 30 -9.03 5.23 9.01
N ALA A 31 -10.03 6.05 9.38
CA ALA A 31 -10.24 7.38 8.82
C ALA A 31 -9.05 8.35 9.04
N ASN A 32 -8.29 8.14 10.12
CA ASN A 32 -7.13 8.96 10.48
C ASN A 32 -5.79 8.29 10.14
N LEU A 33 -5.79 7.11 9.53
CA LEU A 33 -4.56 6.38 9.25
C LEU A 33 -3.76 7.09 8.17
N ARG A 34 -2.49 7.39 8.50
CA ARG A 34 -1.54 8.11 7.63
C ARG A 34 -0.36 7.23 7.26
N HIS A 35 0.05 6.32 8.13
CA HIS A 35 1.18 5.44 7.92
C HIS A 35 0.79 3.97 8.09
N LEU A 36 1.10 3.15 7.10
CA LEU A 36 0.90 1.71 7.13
C LEU A 36 2.20 1.00 6.77
N ASP A 37 2.69 0.18 7.68
CA ASP A 37 3.75 -0.78 7.42
C ASP A 37 3.24 -2.16 7.83
N VAL A 38 3.14 -3.06 6.86
CA VAL A 38 2.79 -4.47 7.09
C VAL A 38 3.76 -5.40 6.36
N SER A 39 5.03 -4.99 6.30
CA SER A 39 6.09 -5.77 5.66
C SER A 39 6.14 -7.21 6.21
N ALA A 40 6.50 -8.16 5.34
CA ALA A 40 6.57 -9.59 5.63
C ALA A 40 5.28 -10.24 6.21
N CYS A 41 4.17 -9.51 6.32
CA CYS A 41 2.90 -10.07 6.77
C CYS A 41 2.26 -10.96 5.70
N PHE A 42 1.41 -11.89 6.12
CA PHE A 42 0.75 -12.86 5.22
C PHE A 42 -0.75 -12.97 5.49
N SER A 43 -1.48 -13.54 4.52
CA SER A 43 -2.95 -13.55 4.46
C SER A 43 -3.57 -12.14 4.41
N VAL A 44 -2.86 -11.18 3.80
CA VAL A 44 -3.12 -9.74 3.97
C VAL A 44 -4.16 -9.15 3.02
N LYS A 45 -4.38 -9.77 1.87
CA LYS A 45 -5.08 -9.11 0.75
C LYS A 45 -6.48 -8.58 1.11
N PRO A 46 -7.38 -9.34 1.76
CA PRO A 46 -8.69 -8.82 2.14
C PRO A 46 -8.61 -7.62 3.09
N THR A 47 -7.67 -7.69 4.04
CA THR A 47 -7.44 -6.64 5.03
C THR A 47 -6.88 -5.38 4.40
N LEU A 48 -5.92 -5.50 3.47
CA LEU A 48 -5.37 -4.34 2.76
C LEU A 48 -6.39 -3.68 1.85
N LEU A 49 -7.22 -4.45 1.13
CA LEU A 49 -8.33 -3.89 0.34
C LEU A 49 -9.26 -3.05 1.23
N HIS A 50 -9.61 -3.57 2.41
CA HIS A 50 -10.44 -2.86 3.38
C HIS A 50 -9.76 -1.59 3.91
N ILE A 51 -8.48 -1.68 4.31
CA ILE A 51 -7.71 -0.52 4.78
C ILE A 51 -7.64 0.54 3.68
N PHE A 52 -7.26 0.20 2.45
CA PHE A 52 -7.13 1.17 1.35
C PHE A 52 -8.46 1.81 0.97
N ALA A 53 -9.57 1.07 1.03
CA ALA A 53 -10.90 1.62 0.78
C ALA A 53 -11.37 2.61 1.87
N HIS A 54 -10.83 2.52 3.09
CA HIS A 54 -11.31 3.25 4.27
C HIS A 54 -10.25 4.12 4.96
N SER A 55 -9.14 4.43 4.27
CA SER A 55 -8.05 5.27 4.80
C SER A 55 -7.69 6.40 3.82
N PRO A 56 -8.55 7.43 3.66
CA PRO A 56 -8.35 8.50 2.69
C PRO A 56 -7.16 9.43 3.01
N LEU A 57 -6.60 9.33 4.23
CA LEU A 57 -5.48 10.13 4.70
C LEU A 57 -4.13 9.42 4.62
N LEU A 58 -4.05 8.25 3.98
CA LEU A 58 -2.79 7.53 3.82
C LEU A 58 -1.76 8.38 3.06
N GLU A 59 -0.60 8.52 3.69
CA GLU A 59 0.55 9.27 3.18
C GLU A 59 1.74 8.34 2.94
N HIS A 60 1.99 7.38 3.83
CA HIS A 60 3.11 6.43 3.69
C HIS A 60 2.63 4.98 3.76
N VAL A 61 3.03 4.17 2.78
CA VAL A 61 2.72 2.74 2.72
C VAL A 61 4.01 1.96 2.45
N ARG A 62 4.32 1.00 3.34
CA ARG A 62 5.40 0.02 3.17
C ARG A 62 4.83 -1.38 3.18
N LEU A 63 5.08 -2.12 2.11
CA LEU A 63 4.63 -3.49 1.86
C LEU A 63 5.81 -4.33 1.36
N THR A 64 6.94 -4.28 2.05
CA THR A 64 8.16 -4.99 1.60
C THR A 64 8.04 -6.50 1.85
N HIS A 65 8.61 -7.32 0.96
CA HIS A 65 8.59 -8.79 1.04
C HIS A 65 7.18 -9.41 1.01
N MET A 66 6.25 -8.81 0.27
CA MET A 66 4.87 -9.28 0.23
C MET A 66 4.57 -10.10 -1.02
N ALA A 67 4.20 -11.37 -0.84
CA ALA A 67 3.89 -12.28 -1.95
C ALA A 67 2.42 -12.21 -2.43
N GLU A 68 1.54 -11.59 -1.65
CA GLU A 68 0.08 -11.54 -1.91
C GLU A 68 -0.41 -10.19 -2.49
N ILE A 69 0.49 -9.25 -2.76
CA ILE A 69 0.15 -7.93 -3.32
C ILE A 69 0.18 -8.03 -4.84
N ASP A 70 -0.90 -7.67 -5.52
CA ASP A 70 -0.99 -7.71 -6.97
C ASP A 70 -1.46 -6.38 -7.56
N ASP A 71 -1.52 -6.32 -8.90
CA ASP A 71 -1.91 -5.12 -9.63
C ASP A 71 -3.32 -4.63 -9.26
N GLU A 72 -4.25 -5.54 -8.90
CA GLU A 72 -5.60 -5.20 -8.43
C GLU A 72 -5.55 -4.46 -7.09
N LEU A 73 -4.72 -4.93 -6.16
CA LEU A 73 -4.53 -4.25 -4.88
C LEU A 73 -3.86 -2.88 -5.07
N MET A 74 -2.89 -2.79 -5.97
CA MET A 74 -2.24 -1.52 -6.33
C MET A 74 -3.21 -0.52 -6.97
N ARG A 75 -4.11 -0.99 -7.84
CA ARG A 75 -5.19 -0.16 -8.40
C ARG A 75 -6.02 0.49 -7.29
N VAL A 76 -6.45 -0.31 -6.31
CA VAL A 76 -7.27 0.19 -5.19
C VAL A 76 -6.49 1.16 -4.33
N LEU A 77 -5.23 0.85 -4.00
CA LEU A 77 -4.37 1.76 -3.24
C LEU A 77 -4.24 3.12 -3.94
N CYS A 78 -3.82 3.11 -5.21
CA CYS A 78 -3.54 4.33 -5.95
C CYS A 78 -4.82 5.17 -6.17
N GLN A 79 -5.97 4.53 -6.43
CA GLN A 79 -7.24 5.25 -6.65
C GLN A 79 -7.86 5.84 -5.38
N ARG A 80 -7.47 5.36 -4.19
CA ARG A 80 -8.09 5.77 -2.91
C ARG A 80 -7.16 6.63 -2.07
N ALA A 81 -5.86 6.36 -2.09
CA ALA A 81 -4.86 7.09 -1.32
C ALA A 81 -4.30 8.27 -2.13
N ASN A 82 -5.14 9.27 -2.43
CA ASN A 82 -4.75 10.45 -3.22
C ASN A 82 -3.71 11.36 -2.53
N ARG A 83 -3.39 11.07 -1.26
CA ARG A 83 -2.37 11.77 -0.46
C ARG A 83 -1.08 10.96 -0.32
N LEU A 84 -0.94 9.86 -1.04
CA LEU A 84 0.22 8.99 -0.93
C LEU A 84 1.49 9.73 -1.41
N ARG A 85 2.43 9.90 -0.47
CA ARG A 85 3.72 10.57 -0.66
C ARG A 85 4.87 9.59 -0.68
N LYS A 86 4.77 8.49 0.07
CA LYS A 86 5.82 7.46 0.14
C LYS A 86 5.25 6.07 -0.08
N LEU A 87 5.82 5.34 -1.01
CA LEU A 87 5.42 3.99 -1.33
C LEU A 87 6.64 3.09 -1.47
N GLU A 88 6.72 2.08 -0.61
CA GLU A 88 7.80 1.10 -0.60
C GLU A 88 7.24 -0.30 -0.89
N LEU A 89 7.65 -0.84 -2.03
CA LEU A 89 7.17 -2.12 -2.60
C LEU A 89 8.36 -3.02 -2.96
N ASP A 90 9.47 -2.90 -2.23
CA ASP A 90 10.64 -3.73 -2.46
C ASP A 90 10.26 -5.23 -2.29
N GLN A 91 10.72 -6.05 -3.23
CA GLN A 91 10.52 -7.51 -3.25
C GLN A 91 9.06 -7.97 -3.37
N CYS A 92 8.18 -7.15 -3.98
CA CYS A 92 6.83 -7.53 -4.38
C CYS A 92 6.83 -8.14 -5.80
N VAL A 93 7.26 -9.39 -5.89
CA VAL A 93 7.54 -10.08 -7.17
C VAL A 93 6.32 -10.35 -8.06
N THR A 94 5.11 -10.04 -7.60
CA THR A 94 3.84 -10.24 -8.28
C THR A 94 3.35 -8.99 -9.02
N LEU A 95 4.00 -7.84 -8.80
CA LEU A 95 3.64 -6.58 -9.47
C LEU A 95 4.20 -6.52 -10.88
N SER A 96 3.42 -5.95 -11.80
CA SER A 96 3.80 -5.75 -13.20
C SER A 96 3.80 -4.28 -13.60
N ASP A 97 4.07 -4.00 -14.88
CA ASP A 97 3.96 -2.64 -15.44
C ASP A 97 2.57 -2.04 -15.23
N THR A 98 1.51 -2.86 -15.11
CA THR A 98 0.16 -2.39 -14.78
C THR A 98 0.11 -1.65 -13.44
N SER A 99 0.82 -2.14 -12.41
CA SER A 99 0.96 -1.39 -11.15
C SER A 99 1.66 -0.05 -11.35
N GLY A 100 2.66 0.00 -12.22
CA GLY A 100 3.36 1.24 -12.59
C GLY A 100 2.42 2.26 -13.22
N GLU A 101 1.53 1.85 -14.11
CA GLU A 101 0.53 2.76 -14.71
C GLU A 101 -0.39 3.36 -13.65
N TYR A 102 -0.92 2.56 -12.71
CA TYR A 102 -1.78 3.09 -11.65
C TYR A 102 -1.07 4.11 -10.75
N ILE A 103 0.22 3.91 -10.48
CA ILE A 103 1.02 4.88 -9.73
C ILE A 103 1.14 6.19 -10.53
N ILE A 104 1.46 6.12 -11.82
CA ILE A 104 1.58 7.30 -12.68
C ILE A 104 0.24 8.06 -12.79
N GLU A 105 -0.87 7.33 -12.94
CA GLU A 105 -2.19 7.91 -13.18
C GLU A 105 -2.81 8.57 -11.94
N HIS A 106 -2.55 8.05 -10.74
CA HIS A 106 -3.31 8.45 -9.55
C HIS A 106 -2.45 9.02 -8.41
N CYS A 107 -1.16 8.72 -8.35
CA CYS A 107 -0.30 9.13 -7.23
C CYS A 107 0.49 10.41 -7.53
N ALA A 108 -0.20 11.51 -7.83
CA ALA A 108 0.43 12.78 -8.24
C ALA A 108 1.24 13.48 -7.13
N ALA A 109 1.03 13.12 -5.86
CA ALA A 109 1.75 13.68 -4.69
C ALA A 109 2.96 12.81 -4.25
N MET A 110 3.34 11.82 -5.05
CA MET A 110 4.42 10.89 -4.72
C MET A 110 5.78 11.60 -4.65
N GLU A 111 6.45 11.48 -3.52
CA GLU A 111 7.78 12.04 -3.23
C GLU A 111 8.86 10.97 -3.18
N GLU A 112 8.53 9.77 -2.68
CA GLU A 112 9.46 8.67 -2.57
C GLU A 112 8.80 7.36 -3.02
N LEU A 113 9.38 6.72 -4.05
CA LEU A 113 8.95 5.42 -4.53
C LEU A 113 10.12 4.44 -4.54
N ARG A 114 9.95 3.30 -3.86
CA ARG A 114 10.93 2.21 -3.83
C ARG A 114 10.34 0.95 -4.45
N LEU A 115 11.02 0.49 -5.49
CA LEU A 115 10.61 -0.63 -6.33
C LEU A 115 11.82 -1.50 -6.69
N TYR A 116 12.47 -2.11 -5.70
CA TYR A 116 13.57 -3.03 -5.91
C TYR A 116 13.09 -4.48 -6.00
N LEU A 117 13.70 -5.32 -6.86
CA LEU A 117 13.36 -6.74 -7.03
C LEU A 117 11.88 -7.02 -7.32
N ASN A 118 11.26 -6.18 -8.14
CA ASN A 118 9.92 -6.39 -8.70
C ASN A 118 10.01 -6.91 -10.15
N ARG A 119 8.86 -7.20 -10.78
CA ARG A 119 8.80 -7.59 -12.20
C ARG A 119 8.50 -6.45 -13.16
N LEU A 120 8.61 -5.20 -12.70
CA LEU A 120 8.46 -4.03 -13.57
C LEU A 120 9.60 -3.97 -14.58
N SER A 121 9.25 -3.66 -15.83
CA SER A 121 10.21 -3.55 -16.92
C SER A 121 11.13 -2.33 -16.74
N PRO A 122 12.35 -2.36 -17.30
CA PRO A 122 13.23 -1.19 -17.29
C PRO A 122 12.58 0.06 -17.91
N ALA A 123 11.72 -0.12 -18.92
CA ALA A 123 10.99 0.98 -19.55
C ALA A 123 9.98 1.62 -18.60
N MET A 124 9.25 0.80 -17.82
CA MET A 124 8.35 1.29 -16.79
C MET A 124 9.11 2.02 -15.67
N MET A 125 10.22 1.45 -15.19
CA MET A 125 11.05 2.09 -14.17
C MET A 125 11.57 3.47 -14.62
N GLN A 126 11.97 3.61 -15.89
CA GLN A 126 12.35 4.91 -16.46
C GLN A 126 11.19 5.90 -16.53
N ARG A 127 9.97 5.43 -16.82
CA ARG A 127 8.77 6.29 -16.85
C ARG A 127 8.44 6.81 -15.46
N LEU A 128 8.43 5.94 -14.46
CA LEU A 128 8.17 6.30 -13.06
C LEU A 128 9.16 7.33 -12.52
N GLN A 129 10.44 7.23 -12.89
CA GLN A 129 11.46 8.22 -12.52
C GLN A 129 11.22 9.60 -13.14
N ARG A 130 10.66 9.67 -14.35
CA ARG A 130 10.38 10.94 -15.03
C ARG A 130 9.15 11.65 -14.46
N THR A 131 8.19 10.91 -13.92
CA THR A 131 6.96 11.48 -13.34
C THR A 131 7.16 12.02 -11.93
N GLN A 132 8.31 11.76 -11.31
CA GLN A 132 8.64 12.17 -9.93
C GLN A 132 9.65 13.32 -9.84
N ASN A 133 10.14 13.82 -10.98
CA ASN A 133 10.98 15.03 -11.09
C ASN A 133 10.17 16.16 -11.71
#